data_AF-A0A2V8I7W9-F1
#
_entry.id   AF-A0A2V8I7W9-F1
#
_cell.length_a   1.000
_cell.length_b   1.000
_cell.length_c   1.000
_cell.angle_alpha   90.00
_cell.angle_beta   90.00
_cell.angle_gamma   90.00
#
_symmetry.space_group_name_H-M   'P 1'
#
loop_
_entity.id
_entity.type
_entity.pdbx_description
1 polymer ?
#
loop_
_entity_poly.entity_id
_entity_poly.type
_entity_poly.pdbx_seq_one_letter_code
_entity_poly.pdbx_strand_id
1 'polypeptide(L)' 'QMHIIERFTRPNKGTLHYEATIDDPGAYTKQWTVAWDIPWNPTGELQEYICQENNNYYNRLTDDFGQPIVGPRQ' A
#
# COMPACT_ATOMS: atom_id res chain seq x y z
N GLN A 1 -21.62 -3.61 8.35
CA GLN A 1 -21.26 -2.25 7.90
C GLN A 1 -19.76 -2.19 7.93
N MET A 2 -19.13 -1.87 6.80
CA MET A 2 -17.66 -1.75 6.72
C MET A 2 -17.21 -0.49 7.47
N HIS A 3 -16.19 -0.64 8.31
CA HIS A 3 -15.51 0.44 9.01
C HIS A 3 -13.99 0.24 8.92
N ILE A 4 -13.26 1.31 8.64
CA ILE A 4 -11.80 1.28 8.51
C ILE A 4 -11.21 2.30 9.45
N ILE A 5 -10.21 1.88 10.22
CA ILE A 5 -9.45 2.76 11.12
C ILE A 5 -8.04 2.87 10.57
N GLU A 6 -7.68 4.05 10.08
CA GLU A 6 -6.34 4.35 9.56
C GLU A 6 -5.50 5.08 10.61
N ARG A 7 -4.24 4.65 10.77
CA ARG A 7 -3.25 5.30 11.63
C ARG A 7 -2.02 5.65 10.84
N PHE A 8 -1.66 6.93 10.89
CA PHE A 8 -0.48 7.48 10.26
C PHE A 8 0.51 7.90 11.35
N THR A 9 1.73 7.37 11.30
CA THR A 9 2.80 7.78 12.20
C THR A 9 4.08 8.08 11.42
N ARG A 10 4.85 9.06 11.88
CA ARG A 10 6.12 9.44 11.24
C ARG A 10 7.26 9.24 12.24
N PRO A 11 7.78 8.02 12.39
CA PRO A 11 8.80 7.71 13.41
C PRO A 11 10.12 8.46 13.17
N ASN A 12 10.42 8.80 11.91
CA ASN A 12 11.59 9.59 11.54
C ASN A 12 11.29 10.43 10.29
N LYS A 13 12.23 11.28 9.86
CA LYS A 13 12.00 12.17 8.70
C LYS A 13 11.78 11.44 7.37
N GLY A 14 12.35 10.26 7.21
CA GLY A 14 12.36 9.49 5.97
C GLY A 14 11.29 8.40 5.88
N THR A 15 10.46 8.20 6.90
CA THR A 15 9.50 7.07 6.93
C THR A 15 8.13 7.54 7.39
N LEU A 16 7.10 7.26 6.59
CA LEU A 16 5.71 7.29 7.01
C LEU A 16 5.26 5.84 7.25
N HIS A 17 4.94 5.51 8.49
CA HIS A 17 4.37 4.22 8.84
C HIS A 17 2.85 4.32 8.79
N TYR A 18 2.23 3.49 7.96
CA TYR A 18 0.79 3.42 7.76
C TYR A 18 0.24 2.10 8.27
N GLU A 19 -0.86 2.17 9.02
CA GLU A 19 -1.66 1.03 9.41
C GLU A 19 -3.11 1.25 9.00
N ALA A 20 -3.75 0.22 8.47
CA ALA A 20 -5.19 0.18 8.26
C ALA A 20 -5.78 -1.04 8.94
N THR A 21 -6.70 -0.80 9.88
CA THR A 21 -7.44 -1.86 10.53
C THR A 21 -8.83 -1.99 9.90
N ILE A 22 -9.10 -3.18 9.37
CA ILE A 22 -10.34 -3.52 8.65
C ILE A 22 -11.32 -4.14 9.64
N ASP A 23 -12.37 -3.40 9.97
CA ASP A 23 -13.49 -3.82 10.80
C ASP A 23 -14.73 -4.02 9.90
N ASP A 24 -14.83 -5.20 9.32
CA ASP A 24 -15.97 -5.59 8.48
C ASP A 24 -16.48 -7.00 8.84
N PRO A 25 -17.40 -7.11 9.82
CA PRO A 25 -17.98 -8.39 10.24
C PRO A 25 -18.91 -8.99 9.18
N GLY A 26 -19.26 -8.24 8.13
CA GLY A 26 -20.05 -8.76 7.01
C GLY A 26 -19.22 -9.63 6.05
N ALA A 27 -17.92 -9.37 5.97
CA ALA A 27 -17.00 -10.07 5.07
C ALA A 27 -15.98 -10.97 5.80
N TYR A 28 -15.56 -10.61 7.02
CA TYR A 28 -14.48 -11.28 7.74
C TYR A 28 -14.92 -11.77 9.12
N THR A 29 -14.31 -12.87 9.58
CA THR A 29 -14.63 -13.48 10.89
C THR A 29 -14.01 -12.75 12.08
N LYS A 30 -13.05 -11.87 11.83
CA LYS A 30 -12.40 -11.01 12.83
C LYS A 30 -11.77 -9.80 12.17
N GLN A 31 -11.58 -8.75 12.96
CA GLN A 31 -10.78 -7.58 12.58
C GLN A 31 -9.33 -7.98 12.31
N TRP A 32 -8.70 -7.32 11.35
CA TRP A 32 -7.30 -7.50 11.02
C TRP A 32 -6.66 -6.18 10.57
N THR A 33 -5.34 -6.11 10.66
CA THR A 33 -4.56 -4.90 10.35
C THR A 33 -3.52 -5.21 9.28
N VAL A 34 -3.45 -4.36 8.26
CA VAL A 34 -2.27 -4.27 7.37
C VAL A 34 -1.42 -3.09 7.77
N ALA A 35 -0.12 -3.23 7.58
CA ALA A 35 0.85 -2.19 7.86
C ALA A 35 1.97 -2.21 6.83
N TRP A 36 2.48 -1.03 6.48
CA TRP A 36 3.67 -0.89 5.65
C TRP A 36 4.38 0.45 5.92
N ASP A 37 5.69 0.45 5.66
CA ASP A 37 6.51 1.65 5.69
C ASP A 37 6.58 2.27 4.29
N ILE A 38 6.26 3.55 4.21
CA ILE A 38 6.35 4.36 3.00
C ILE A 38 7.60 5.23 3.11
N PRO A 39 8.64 4.99 2.32
CA PRO A 39 9.86 5.80 2.32
C PRO A 39 9.59 7.18 1.70
N TRP A 40 10.23 8.21 2.26
CA TRP A 40 10.20 9.55 1.69
C TRP A 40 11.00 9.61 0.39
N ASN A 41 10.38 10.08 -0.68
CA ASN A 41 11.03 10.37 -1.95
C ASN A 41 10.89 11.88 -2.25
N PRO A 42 11.98 12.67 -2.25
CA PRO A 42 11.92 14.12 -2.47
C PRO A 42 11.49 14.53 -3.88
N THR A 43 11.58 13.62 -4.84
CA THR A 43 11.10 13.79 -6.22
C THR A 43 9.87 12.92 -6.51
N GLY A 44 9.34 12.23 -5.49
CA GLY A 44 8.21 11.34 -5.63
C GLY A 44 6.92 12.14 -5.81
N GLU A 45 6.06 11.67 -6.70
CA GLU A 45 4.69 12.15 -6.83
C GLU A 45 3.72 11.14 -6.21
N LEU A 46 2.53 11.60 -5.83
CA LEU A 46 1.45 10.70 -5.45
C LEU A 46 1.10 9.83 -6.66
N GLN A 47 1.38 8.53 -6.57
CA GLN A 47 0.95 7.59 -7.59
C GLN A 47 -0.57 7.45 -7.53
N GLU A 48 -1.23 7.94 -8.58
CA GLU A 48 -2.63 7.65 -8.82
C GLU A 48 -2.76 6.33 -9.60
N TYR A 49 -3.62 5.46 -9.10
CA TYR A 49 -3.89 4.19 -9.75
C TYR A 49 -5.38 4.04 -10.04
N ILE A 50 -5.72 3.97 -11.31
CA ILE A 50 -7.08 3.69 -11.77
C ILE A 50 -7.11 2.25 -12.27
N CYS A 51 -7.91 1.41 -11.61
CA CYS A 51 -8.13 0.04 -12.05
C CYS A 51 -9.20 -0.01 -13.15
N GLN A 52 -8.81 -0.43 -14.34
CA GLN A 52 -9.69 -0.73 -15.48
C GLN A 52 -9.65 -2.24 -15.78
N GLU A 53 -10.65 -2.78 -16.48
CA GLU A 53 -10.70 -4.21 -16.87
C GLU A 53 -9.37 -4.66 -17.54
N ASN A 54 -8.85 -5.85 -17.19
CA ASN A 54 -7.53 -6.37 -17.58
C ASN A 54 -6.31 -5.61 -16.99
N ASN A 55 -6.36 -5.37 -15.68
CA ASN A 55 -5.37 -4.58 -14.98
C ASN A 55 -4.01 -5.29 -14.83
N ASN A 56 -3.01 -4.78 -15.56
CA ASN A 56 -1.62 -5.25 -15.52
C ASN A 56 -0.67 -4.29 -14.79
N TYR A 57 -1.19 -3.30 -14.07
CA TYR A 57 -0.39 -2.25 -13.44
C TYR A 57 0.58 -2.82 -12.41
N TYR A 58 0.12 -3.73 -11.54
CA TYR A 58 0.96 -4.38 -10.54
C TYR A 58 2.19 -5.08 -11.15
N ASN A 59 2.04 -5.66 -12.35
CA ASN A 59 3.15 -6.35 -13.05
C ASN A 59 4.18 -5.38 -13.64
N ARG A 60 3.89 -4.08 -13.70
CA ARG A 60 4.77 -3.03 -14.22
C ARG A 60 5.35 -2.14 -13.13
N LEU A 61 4.93 -2.34 -11.88
CA LEU A 61 5.48 -1.60 -10.77
C LEU A 61 6.92 -2.05 -10.52
N THR A 62 7.77 -1.09 -10.16
CA THR A 62 9.12 -1.31 -9.68
C THR A 62 9.30 -0.67 -8.31
N ASP A 63 10.11 -1.29 -7.45
CA ASP A 63 10.54 -0.69 -6.19
C ASP A 63 11.48 0.49 -6.41
N ASP A 64 11.86 1.16 -5.32
CA ASP A 64 12.77 2.31 -5.33
C ASP A 64 14.20 1.97 -5.81
N PHE A 65 14.51 0.68 -5.99
CA PHE A 65 15.76 0.17 -6.54
C PHE A 65 15.60 -0.28 -8.01
N GLY A 66 14.46 0.02 -8.63
CA GLY A 66 14.13 -0.33 -10.01
C GLY A 66 13.83 -1.82 -10.23
N GLN A 67 13.48 -2.56 -9.17
CA GLN A 67 13.19 -3.99 -9.25
C GLN A 67 11.70 -4.29 -9.33
N PRO A 68 11.26 -5.29 -10.11
CA PRO A 68 9.85 -5.65 -10.18
C PRO A 68 9.29 -5.97 -8.79
N ILE A 69 8.16 -5.36 -8.42
CA ILE A 69 7.53 -5.62 -7.12
C ILE A 69 6.79 -6.96 -7.13
N VAL A 70 6.38 -7.44 -8.32
CA VAL A 70 5.64 -8.70 -8.50
C VAL A 70 6.27 -9.50 -9.64
N GLY A 71 6.71 -10.72 -9.35
CA GLY A 71 7.29 -11.67 -10.32
C GLY A 71 8.83 -11.57 -10.49
N PRO A 72 9.48 -12.60 -11.08
CA PRO A 72 10.93 -12.62 -11.26
C PRO A 72 11.40 -11.68 -12.39
N ARG A 73 12.63 -11.13 -12.28
CA ARG A 73 13.34 -10.47 -13.39
C ARG A 73 13.39 -11.42 -14.60
N GLN A 74 12.69 -11.07 -15.69
CA GLN A 74 13.05 -11.59 -17.02
C GLN A 74 14.17 -10.75 -17.61
#